data_AF-A0A0K1F1V3-F1
#
_entry.id   AF-A0A0K1F1V3-F1
#
_cell.length_a   1.000
_cell.length_b   1.000
_cell.length_c   1.000
_cell.angle_alpha   90.00
_cell.angle_beta   90.00
_cell.angle_gamma   90.00
#
_symmetry.space_group_name_H-M   'P 1'
#
loop_
_entity.id
_entity.type
_entity.pdbx_description
1 polymer ?
#
loop_
_entity_poly.entity_id
_entity_poly.type
_entity_poly.pdbx_seq_one_letter_code
_entity_poly.pdbx_strand_id
1 'polypeptide(L)'
;MGRGSTTMGSLRVVAVACLCVAVAAAVQFGPYFVRMMKVYQEGPSIGAALHSRVVRNDRELYGITYTFLYEDTDEAGRVRYHFVSDNGGNIPLVITCEFRWFDSWGFLEFYPAGWNYVCSNPEERVRAYDAWGSGQGYGIPIR
;
A
#
# COMPACT_ATOMS: atom_id res chain seq x y z
N MET A 1 -3.73 -32.09 -55.37
CA MET A 1 -3.80 -30.70 -54.84
C MET A 1 -4.83 -30.65 -53.73
N GLY A 2 -4.55 -29.95 -52.62
CA GLY A 2 -5.58 -29.61 -51.62
C GLY A 2 -5.31 -29.91 -50.15
N ARG A 3 -4.05 -29.93 -49.67
CA ARG A 3 -3.73 -30.12 -48.24
C ARG A 3 -3.35 -28.82 -47.49
N GLY A 4 -3.64 -27.67 -48.07
CA GLY A 4 -3.22 -26.35 -47.55
C GLY A 4 -4.32 -25.51 -46.89
N SER A 5 -5.59 -25.95 -46.91
CA SER A 5 -6.72 -25.10 -46.50
C SER A 5 -7.12 -25.27 -45.02
N THR A 6 -7.02 -26.48 -44.46
CA THR A 6 -7.48 -26.79 -43.10
C THR A 6 -6.53 -26.31 -42.00
N THR A 7 -5.21 -26.43 -42.21
CA THR A 7 -4.18 -26.02 -41.24
C THR A 7 -4.17 -24.50 -41.03
N MET A 8 -4.37 -23.74 -42.11
CA MET A 8 -4.35 -22.26 -42.06
C MET A 8 -5.62 -21.69 -41.40
N GLY A 9 -6.78 -22.35 -41.57
CA GLY A 9 -8.00 -22.02 -40.83
C GLY A 9 -7.89 -22.29 -39.33
N SER A 10 -7.28 -23.42 -38.95
CA SER A 10 -7.04 -23.78 -37.55
C SER A 10 -6.09 -22.80 -36.84
N LEU A 11 -4.98 -22.41 -37.49
CA LEU A 11 -4.03 -21.42 -36.96
C LEU A 11 -4.67 -20.04 -36.76
N ARG A 12 -5.54 -19.60 -37.68
CA ARG A 12 -6.27 -18.34 -37.55
C ARG A 12 -7.26 -18.36 -36.38
N VAL A 13 -7.97 -19.47 -36.19
CA VAL A 13 -8.88 -19.63 -35.04
C VAL A 13 -8.12 -19.64 -33.73
N VAL A 14 -6.98 -20.34 -33.64
CA VAL A 14 -6.13 -20.33 -32.46
C VAL A 14 -5.57 -18.94 -32.18
N ALA A 15 -5.08 -18.24 -33.20
CA ALA A 15 -4.56 -16.88 -33.06
C ALA A 15 -5.64 -15.91 -32.54
N VAL A 16 -6.87 -16.01 -33.06
CA VAL A 16 -8.01 -15.19 -32.59
C VAL A 16 -8.36 -15.56 -31.15
N ALA A 17 -8.40 -16.85 -30.80
CA ALA A 17 -8.66 -17.28 -29.43
C ALA A 17 -7.59 -16.77 -28.45
N CYS A 18 -6.31 -16.88 -28.79
CA CYS A 18 -5.21 -16.33 -28.00
C CYS A 18 -5.30 -14.81 -27.86
N LEU A 19 -5.64 -14.10 -28.94
CA LEU A 19 -5.87 -12.65 -28.91
C LEU A 19 -7.02 -12.30 -27.96
N CYS A 20 -8.15 -13.01 -28.03
CA CYS A 20 -9.28 -12.79 -27.13
C CYS A 20 -8.90 -13.00 -25.65
N VAL A 21 -8.12 -14.04 -25.35
CA VAL A 21 -7.61 -14.29 -23.99
C VAL A 21 -6.66 -13.18 -23.53
N ALA A 22 -5.74 -12.75 -24.40
CA ALA A 22 -4.82 -11.66 -24.10
C ALA A 22 -5.55 -10.34 -23.86
N VAL A 23 -6.56 -10.03 -24.69
CA VAL A 23 -7.41 -8.83 -24.52
C VAL A 23 -8.21 -8.92 -23.23
N ALA A 24 -8.82 -10.07 -22.92
CA ALA A 24 -9.54 -10.26 -21.67
C ALA A 24 -8.63 -10.08 -20.45
N ALA A 25 -7.41 -10.62 -20.48
CA ALA A 25 -6.42 -10.41 -19.44
C ALA A 25 -5.99 -8.93 -19.33
N ALA A 26 -5.74 -8.26 -20.46
CA ALA A 26 -5.38 -6.84 -20.46
C ALA A 26 -6.50 -5.94 -19.93
N VAL A 27 -7.76 -6.25 -20.22
CA VAL A 27 -8.92 -5.51 -19.67
C VAL A 27 -9.09 -5.78 -18.18
N GLN A 28 -8.90 -7.03 -17.74
CA GLN A 28 -9.06 -7.41 -16.33
C GLN A 28 -7.93 -6.87 -15.46
N PHE A 29 -6.67 -6.98 -15.92
CA PHE A 29 -5.49 -6.68 -15.13
C PHE A 29 -4.84 -5.34 -15.49
N GLY A 30 -5.12 -4.77 -16.66
CA GLY A 30 -4.56 -3.48 -17.09
C GLY A 30 -4.82 -2.34 -16.09
N PRO A 31 -6.07 -2.13 -15.61
CA PRO A 31 -6.35 -1.12 -14.59
C PRO A 31 -5.58 -1.35 -13.28
N TYR A 32 -5.36 -2.62 -12.92
CA TYR A 32 -4.58 -3.00 -11.75
C TYR A 32 -3.10 -2.65 -11.93
N PHE A 33 -2.49 -3.01 -13.06
CA PHE A 33 -1.11 -2.64 -13.37
C PHE A 33 -0.92 -1.12 -13.45
N VAL A 34 -1.88 -0.37 -14.00
CA VAL A 34 -1.81 1.10 -14.02
C VAL A 34 -1.83 1.67 -12.60
N ARG A 35 -2.71 1.18 -11.73
CA ARG A 35 -2.76 1.61 -10.32
C ARG A 35 -1.48 1.24 -9.58
N MET A 36 -0.97 0.03 -9.78
CA MET A 36 0.27 -0.44 -9.19
C MET A 36 1.47 0.40 -9.67
N MET A 37 1.57 0.67 -10.97
CA MET A 37 2.63 1.53 -11.54
C MET A 37 2.57 2.96 -11.02
N LYS A 38 1.37 3.51 -10.82
CA LYS A 38 1.20 4.84 -10.21
C LYS A 38 1.74 4.86 -8.78
N VAL A 39 1.44 3.82 -8.01
CA VAL A 39 1.94 3.64 -6.64
C VAL A 39 3.47 3.43 -6.62
N TYR A 40 4.04 2.73 -7.60
CA TYR A 40 5.50 2.62 -7.77
C TYR A 40 6.17 3.94 -8.14
N GLN A 41 5.53 4.76 -8.96
CA GLN A 41 6.06 6.07 -9.36
C GLN A 41 5.96 7.10 -8.22
N GLU A 42 4.87 7.11 -7.48
CA GLU A 42 4.66 8.03 -6.35
C GLU A 42 5.44 7.59 -5.10
N GLY A 43 5.70 6.29 -4.96
CA GLY A 43 6.36 5.70 -3.81
C GLY A 43 5.52 5.79 -2.52
N PRO A 44 6.07 5.28 -1.40
CA PRO A 44 5.50 5.55 -0.09
C PRO A 44 5.57 7.06 0.16
N SER A 45 4.44 7.68 0.51
CA SER A 45 4.39 9.10 0.87
C SER A 45 3.59 9.34 2.14
N ILE A 46 4.08 10.28 2.96
CA ILE A 46 3.48 10.65 4.25
C ILE A 46 2.03 11.08 4.05
N GLY A 47 1.75 11.85 2.98
CA GLY A 47 0.41 12.28 2.63
C GLY A 47 -0.54 11.11 2.36
N ALA A 48 -0.11 10.11 1.59
CA ALA A 48 -0.92 8.93 1.31
C ALA A 48 -1.18 8.08 2.57
N ALA A 49 -0.21 8.01 3.50
CA ALA A 49 -0.41 7.37 4.80
C ALA A 49 -1.43 8.14 5.67
N LEU A 50 -1.33 9.46 5.75
CA LEU A 50 -2.31 10.31 6.46
C LEU A 50 -3.72 10.25 5.85
N HIS A 51 -3.83 9.94 4.56
CA HIS A 51 -5.12 9.78 3.88
C HIS A 51 -5.65 8.35 3.85
N SER A 52 -4.95 7.40 4.49
CA SER A 52 -5.45 6.04 4.50
C SER A 52 -6.72 5.92 5.38
N ARG A 53 -7.41 4.78 5.30
CA ARG A 53 -8.75 4.61 5.87
C ARG A 53 -8.85 4.83 7.39
N VAL A 54 -7.93 4.33 8.21
CA VAL A 54 -8.02 4.38 9.68
C VAL A 54 -7.73 5.78 10.21
N VAL A 55 -6.66 6.44 9.75
CA VAL A 55 -6.37 7.86 10.07
C VAL A 55 -7.55 8.74 9.66
N ARG A 56 -8.14 8.47 8.49
CA ARG A 56 -9.34 9.19 8.07
C ARG A 56 -10.52 8.92 9.00
N ASN A 57 -10.76 7.66 9.38
CA ASN A 57 -11.82 7.32 10.34
C ASN A 57 -11.58 7.99 11.70
N ASP A 58 -10.35 8.01 12.20
CA ASP A 58 -10.00 8.66 13.46
C ASP A 58 -10.26 10.17 13.40
N ARG A 59 -9.92 10.80 12.28
CA ARG A 59 -10.23 12.20 12.02
C ARG A 59 -11.73 12.46 11.93
N GLU A 60 -12.48 11.64 11.21
CA GLU A 60 -13.91 11.83 10.94
C GLU A 60 -14.78 11.48 12.15
N LEU A 61 -14.44 10.43 12.90
CA LEU A 61 -15.23 9.92 14.02
C LEU A 61 -14.83 10.57 15.35
N TYR A 62 -13.53 10.79 15.55
CA TYR A 62 -12.98 11.21 16.84
C TYR A 62 -12.29 12.58 16.79
N GLY A 63 -12.20 13.22 15.63
CA GLY A 63 -11.52 14.51 15.47
C GLY A 63 -10.00 14.43 15.68
N ILE A 64 -9.44 13.23 15.67
CA ILE A 64 -8.03 12.97 15.98
C ILE A 64 -7.19 13.31 14.75
N THR A 65 -6.11 14.08 14.97
CA THR A 65 -5.19 14.49 13.92
C THR A 65 -3.78 14.06 14.27
N TYR A 66 -3.12 13.40 13.32
CA TYR A 66 -1.81 12.85 13.55
C TYR A 66 -0.73 13.71 12.89
N THR A 67 0.37 13.89 13.61
CA THR A 67 1.61 14.52 13.17
C THR A 67 2.65 13.45 12.91
N PHE A 68 3.37 13.59 11.80
CA PHE A 68 4.46 12.68 11.46
C PHE A 68 5.61 12.77 12.47
N LEU A 69 6.14 11.62 12.90
CA LEU A 69 7.30 11.54 13.78
C LEU A 69 8.56 11.18 12.99
N TYR A 70 8.59 9.96 12.42
CA TYR A 70 9.72 9.45 11.66
C TYR A 70 9.30 8.32 10.72
N GLU A 71 10.19 8.05 9.77
CA GLU A 71 10.15 6.92 8.84
C GLU A 71 11.17 5.88 9.28
N ASP A 72 10.79 4.61 9.24
CA ASP A 72 11.73 3.50 9.26
C ASP A 72 11.41 2.49 8.16
N THR A 73 12.37 1.59 7.92
CA THR A 73 12.20 0.45 7.04
C THR A 73 12.54 -0.79 7.82
N ASP A 74 11.70 -1.82 7.71
CA ASP A 74 11.96 -3.07 8.43
C ASP A 74 12.94 -3.99 7.72
N GLU A 75 13.28 -5.09 8.38
CA GLU A 75 14.20 -6.11 7.85
C GLU A 75 13.72 -6.70 6.52
N ALA A 76 12.42 -6.62 6.21
CA ALA A 76 11.84 -7.07 4.95
C ALA A 76 11.76 -5.96 3.88
N GLY A 77 12.30 -4.77 4.14
CA GLY A 77 12.30 -3.63 3.22
C GLY A 77 10.96 -2.89 3.15
N ARG A 78 10.07 -3.08 4.13
CA ARG A 78 8.76 -2.42 4.17
C ARG A 78 8.89 -1.07 4.86
N VAL A 79 8.43 -0.03 4.16
CA VAL A 79 8.46 1.35 4.67
C VAL A 79 7.32 1.55 5.66
N ARG A 80 7.64 2.10 6.83
CA ARG A 80 6.65 2.44 7.85
C ARG A 80 6.79 3.88 8.27
N TYR A 81 5.64 4.50 8.51
CA TYR A 81 5.54 5.84 9.06
C TYR A 81 4.89 5.81 10.41
N HIS A 82 5.54 6.46 11.36
CA HIS A 82 5.07 6.59 12.72
C HIS A 82 4.50 7.98 12.91
N PHE A 83 3.32 8.04 13.52
CA PHE A 83 2.63 9.29 13.77
C PHE A 83 2.15 9.37 15.21
N VAL A 84 2.00 10.61 15.70
CA VAL A 84 1.47 10.90 17.04
C VAL A 84 0.33 11.91 16.96
N SER A 85 -0.69 11.73 17.79
CA SER A 85 -1.74 12.71 18.05
C SER A 85 -1.71 13.07 19.54
N ASP A 86 -1.52 14.34 19.84
CA ASP A 86 -1.75 14.94 21.17
C ASP A 86 -3.22 15.35 21.37
N ASN A 87 -4.00 15.36 20.29
CA ASN A 87 -5.43 15.58 20.31
C ASN A 87 -6.19 14.27 20.56
N GLY A 88 -7.06 14.25 21.58
CA GLY A 88 -7.97 13.13 21.84
C GLY A 88 -7.89 12.49 23.24
N GLY A 89 -6.99 12.93 24.13
CA GLY A 89 -6.96 12.42 25.50
C GLY A 89 -5.77 12.90 26.34
N ASN A 90 -5.67 12.42 27.59
CA ASN A 90 -4.55 12.72 28.50
C ASN A 90 -3.23 12.04 28.08
N ILE A 91 -3.30 11.08 27.15
CA ILE A 91 -2.15 10.32 26.67
C ILE A 91 -2.10 10.49 25.14
N PRO A 92 -0.96 10.92 24.58
CA PRO A 92 -0.71 10.94 23.15
C PRO A 92 -0.96 9.57 22.52
N LEU A 93 -1.70 9.58 21.41
CA LEU A 93 -2.00 8.40 20.63
C LEU A 93 -0.93 8.23 19.54
N VAL A 94 -0.35 7.04 19.45
CA VAL A 94 0.71 6.73 18.48
C VAL A 94 0.21 5.65 17.53
N ILE A 95 0.43 5.84 16.23
CA ILE A 95 0.07 4.88 15.18
C ILE A 95 1.22 4.64 14.22
N THR A 96 1.25 3.44 13.64
CA THR A 96 2.21 3.04 12.60
C THR A 96 1.46 2.66 11.33
N CYS A 97 1.79 3.31 10.22
CA CYS A 97 1.29 2.95 8.89
C CYS A 97 2.39 2.18 8.16
N GLU A 98 2.08 1.00 7.65
CA GLU A 98 3.00 0.17 6.88
C GLU A 98 2.60 0.19 5.41
N PHE A 99 3.55 0.42 4.52
CA PHE A 99 3.32 0.36 3.10
C PHE A 99 3.64 -1.03 2.54
N ARG A 100 2.64 -1.67 1.91
CA ARG A 100 2.83 -2.93 1.17
C ARG A 100 2.86 -2.71 -0.33
N TRP A 101 3.95 -3.14 -0.96
CA TRP A 101 4.14 -3.04 -2.41
C TRP A 101 3.23 -3.94 -3.23
N PHE A 102 2.93 -5.12 -2.70
CA PHE A 102 2.14 -6.14 -3.40
C PHE A 102 1.00 -6.62 -2.53
N ASP A 103 -0.08 -7.05 -3.19
CA ASP A 103 -1.12 -7.81 -2.53
C ASP A 103 -0.50 -9.11 -2.01
N SER A 104 -0.90 -9.52 -0.82
CA SER A 104 -0.48 -10.80 -0.26
C SER A 104 -1.69 -11.59 0.21
N TRP A 105 -1.61 -12.90 0.05
CA TRP A 105 -2.61 -13.83 0.56
C TRP A 105 -2.00 -14.58 1.75
N GLY A 106 -2.63 -14.45 2.91
CA GLY A 106 -2.45 -15.39 4.01
C GLY A 106 -3.21 -16.70 3.77
N PHE A 107 -3.20 -17.60 4.76
CA PHE A 107 -3.88 -18.89 4.67
C PHE A 107 -5.38 -18.76 4.33
N LEU A 108 -6.04 -17.67 4.74
CA LEU A 108 -7.44 -17.34 4.40
C LEU A 108 -7.73 -15.82 4.27
N GLU A 109 -6.72 -14.95 4.32
CA GLU A 109 -6.91 -13.49 4.36
C GLU A 109 -6.22 -12.81 3.19
N PHE A 110 -6.94 -11.91 2.52
CA PHE A 110 -6.40 -11.05 1.48
C PHE A 110 -5.90 -9.74 2.09
N TYR A 111 -4.62 -9.45 1.90
CA TYR A 111 -4.01 -8.18 2.29
C TYR A 111 -3.71 -7.35 1.04
N PRO A 112 -4.43 -6.23 0.85
CA PRO A 112 -4.19 -5.38 -0.31
C PRO A 112 -2.86 -4.63 -0.21
N ALA A 113 -2.26 -4.39 -1.37
CA ALA A 113 -1.18 -3.44 -1.58
C ALA A 113 -1.63 -2.03 -1.19
N GLY A 114 -0.67 -1.22 -0.76
CA GLY A 114 -0.86 0.16 -0.33
C GLY A 114 -0.62 0.35 1.16
N TRP A 115 -1.08 1.50 1.65
CA TRP A 115 -1.00 1.88 3.06
C TRP A 115 -1.93 1.02 3.91
N ASN A 116 -1.32 0.17 4.70
CA ASN A 116 -1.96 -0.67 5.70
C ASN A 116 -1.73 -0.08 7.09
N TYR A 117 -2.70 -0.29 7.95
CA TYR A 117 -2.60 0.11 9.34
C TYR A 117 -2.18 -1.06 10.19
N VAL A 118 -1.13 -0.83 10.96
CA VAL A 118 -0.72 -1.74 12.03
C VAL A 118 -0.83 -0.93 13.31
N CYS A 119 -1.81 -1.26 14.15
CA CYS A 119 -1.80 -0.76 15.51
C CYS A 119 -0.58 -1.40 16.17
N SER A 120 0.44 -0.59 16.43
CA SER A 120 1.76 -1.06 16.83
C SER A 120 1.67 -1.84 18.13
N ASN A 121 2.52 -2.87 18.24
CA ASN A 121 2.69 -3.60 19.50
C ASN A 121 3.15 -2.63 20.62
N PRO A 122 3.09 -3.03 21.91
CA PRO A 122 3.47 -2.15 23.01
C PRO A 122 4.91 -1.59 22.90
N GLU A 123 5.86 -2.34 22.37
CA GLU A 123 7.26 -1.92 22.22
C GLU A 123 7.43 -0.84 21.15
N GLU A 124 6.75 -0.98 20.00
CA GLU A 124 6.72 0.04 18.95
C GLU A 124 6.02 1.32 19.41
N ARG A 125 4.96 1.18 20.21
CA ARG A 125 4.31 2.32 20.86
C ARG A 125 5.28 3.06 21.80
N VAL A 126 6.04 2.34 22.62
CA VAL A 126 7.07 2.93 23.50
C VAL A 126 8.13 3.66 22.67
N ARG A 127 8.66 3.04 21.61
CA ARG A 127 9.67 3.69 20.75
C ARG A 127 9.18 4.99 20.12
N ALA A 128 7.96 5.02 19.61
CA ALA A 128 7.41 6.23 19.02
C ALA A 128 7.01 7.27 20.08
N TYR A 129 6.65 6.86 21.29
CA TYR A 129 6.46 7.77 22.43
C TYR A 129 7.79 8.37 22.92
N ASP A 130 8.87 7.57 22.97
CA ASP A 130 10.22 8.03 23.30
C ASP A 130 10.75 8.99 22.23
N ALA A 131 10.50 8.72 20.94
CA ALA A 131 10.82 9.63 19.84
C ALA A 131 10.10 10.98 19.98
N TRP A 132 8.81 10.95 20.37
CA TRP A 132 8.05 12.16 20.66
C TRP A 132 8.63 12.94 21.86
N GLY A 133 8.86 12.28 23.00
CA GLY A 133 9.33 12.92 24.22
C GLY A 133 10.78 13.42 24.16
N SER A 134 11.62 12.78 23.35
CA SER A 134 13.01 13.18 23.14
C SER A 134 13.18 14.36 22.17
N GLY A 135 12.11 14.78 21.47
CA GLY A 135 12.20 15.75 20.38
C GLY A 135 13.07 15.26 19.21
N GLN A 136 13.50 14.00 19.23
CA GLN A 136 14.14 13.35 18.10
C GLN A 136 13.06 12.98 17.09
N GLY A 137 12.61 13.99 16.34
CA GLY A 137 12.24 13.74 14.97
C GLY A 137 13.46 13.15 14.29
N TYR A 138 13.56 11.81 14.23
CA TYR A 138 14.47 11.14 13.33
C TYR A 138 14.07 11.60 11.93
N GLY A 139 14.88 12.54 11.46
CA GLY A 139 14.34 13.71 10.80
C GLY A 139 13.89 13.47 9.39
N ILE A 140 12.92 14.26 8.95
CA ILE A 140 12.64 14.58 7.56
C ILE A 140 12.02 16.01 7.58
N PRO A 141 12.25 16.97 6.64
CA PRO A 141 12.58 16.82 5.20
C PRO A 141 13.70 17.77 4.68
N ILE A 142 14.21 17.59 3.45
CA ILE A 142 13.99 18.37 2.17
C ILE A 142 14.96 17.77 1.11
N ARG A 143 14.52 17.10 0.05
CA ARG A 143 14.08 17.65 -1.25
C ARG A 143 13.37 16.60 -2.09
#